data_AF-A0A108GR75-F1
#
_entry.id   AF-A0A108GR75-F1
#
_cell.length_a   1.000
_cell.length_b   1.000
_cell.length_c   1.000
_cell.angle_alpha   90.00
_cell.angle_beta   90.00
_cell.angle_gamma   90.00
#
_symmetry.space_group_name_H-M   'P 1'
#
loop_
_entity.id
_entity.type
_entity.pdbx_description
1 polymer ?
#
loop_
_entity_poly.entity_id
_entity_poly.type
_entity_poly.pdbx_seq_one_letter_code
_entity_poly.pdbx_strand_id
1 'polypeptide(L)'
;MVEQAARGLVDGLKPVREKVKDNCVRLNKLTPALQLLNQALSNYASGLKSLSQDQFVTYNPAFDSLPQSLAGFKNPDGSSLISTSQVQAVDSLQKLIYSAAIRSYRQNKLASVLNDESSESVAKVVGALKTLASNYGTQLQSNQQLALQAKDLFLVLQSAGYYFEPVAQESISTEMAAMSAKSEAQQHALNQYVTLLDKLMPAFKAAQSSVQSPSAKDVAVEIKDFSKSAYDTAEALRKAF
;
A
#
# COMPACT_ATOMS: atom_id res chain seq x y z
N MET A 1 -47.80 9.57 10.61
CA MET A 1 -46.59 9.64 11.48
C MET A 1 -45.54 8.59 11.11
N VAL A 2 -45.89 7.31 10.98
CA VAL A 2 -44.95 6.22 10.61
C VAL A 2 -44.25 6.48 9.27
N GLU A 3 -45.00 6.94 8.26
CA GLU A 3 -44.50 7.24 6.91
C GLU A 3 -43.51 8.43 6.85
N GLN A 4 -43.72 9.45 7.69
CA GLN A 4 -42.80 10.59 7.83
C GLN A 4 -41.53 10.20 8.60
N ALA A 5 -41.64 9.36 9.63
CA ALA A 5 -40.50 8.83 10.35
C ALA A 5 -39.60 7.96 9.44
N ALA A 6 -40.20 7.12 8.59
CA ALA A 6 -39.43 6.32 7.64
C ALA A 6 -38.84 7.12 6.49
N ARG A 7 -39.53 8.16 5.99
CA ARG A 7 -38.90 9.11 5.05
C ARG A 7 -37.69 9.78 5.69
N GLY A 8 -37.80 10.23 6.94
CA GLY A 8 -36.66 10.79 7.68
C GLY A 8 -35.50 9.81 7.86
N LEU A 9 -35.78 8.53 8.12
CA LEU A 9 -34.75 7.48 8.25
C LEU A 9 -34.09 7.15 6.89
N VAL A 10 -34.88 7.03 5.81
CA VAL A 10 -34.37 6.82 4.45
C VAL A 10 -33.55 8.02 3.96
N ASP A 11 -33.98 9.24 4.28
CA ASP A 11 -33.20 10.45 4.00
C ASP A 11 -31.88 10.47 4.79
N GLY A 12 -31.84 9.86 5.98
CA GLY A 12 -30.62 9.61 6.76
C GLY A 12 -29.63 8.64 6.10
N LEU A 13 -30.06 7.76 5.19
CA LEU A 13 -29.17 6.85 4.44
C LEU A 13 -28.45 7.51 3.27
N LYS A 14 -29.04 8.55 2.67
CA LYS A 14 -28.42 9.27 1.54
C LYS A 14 -26.99 9.74 1.83
N PRO A 15 -26.71 10.45 2.94
CA PRO A 15 -25.34 10.85 3.26
C PRO A 15 -24.41 9.68 3.56
N VAL A 16 -24.92 8.58 4.12
CA VAL A 16 -24.13 7.35 4.36
C VAL A 16 -23.71 6.74 3.03
N ARG A 17 -24.63 6.63 2.07
CA ARG A 17 -24.38 6.08 0.72
C ARG A 17 -23.32 6.88 -0.04
N GLU A 18 -23.41 8.21 -0.05
CA GLU A 18 -22.42 9.05 -0.72
C GLU A 18 -21.04 8.89 -0.07
N LYS A 19 -20.96 8.85 1.27
CA LYS A 19 -19.70 8.59 1.98
C LYS A 19 -19.09 7.23 1.64
N VAL A 20 -19.88 6.17 1.59
CA VAL A 20 -19.40 4.83 1.20
C VAL A 20 -18.85 4.86 -0.22
N LYS A 21 -19.58 5.48 -1.16
CA LYS A 21 -19.15 5.63 -2.55
C LYS A 21 -17.82 6.38 -2.66
N ASP A 22 -17.70 7.50 -1.96
CA ASP A 22 -16.47 8.31 -1.94
C ASP A 22 -15.29 7.54 -1.35
N ASN A 23 -15.51 6.82 -0.25
CA ASN A 23 -14.48 5.97 0.36
C ASN A 23 -14.03 4.85 -0.59
N CYS A 24 -14.95 4.17 -1.27
CA CYS A 24 -14.62 3.16 -2.27
C CYS A 24 -13.80 3.74 -3.43
N VAL A 25 -14.14 4.93 -3.92
CA VAL A 25 -13.35 5.63 -4.95
C VAL A 25 -11.95 5.95 -4.43
N ARG A 26 -11.80 6.37 -3.17
CA ARG A 26 -10.49 6.62 -2.54
C ARG A 26 -9.66 5.34 -2.43
N LEU A 27 -10.25 4.26 -1.93
CA LEU A 27 -9.61 2.94 -1.82
C LEU A 27 -9.10 2.45 -3.18
N ASN A 28 -9.92 2.56 -4.23
CA ASN A 28 -9.56 2.17 -5.60
C ASN A 28 -8.38 2.97 -6.19
N LYS A 29 -8.12 4.19 -5.69
CA LYS A 29 -6.94 4.98 -6.08
C LYS A 29 -5.70 4.65 -5.25
N LEU A 30 -5.88 4.35 -3.96
CA LEU A 30 -4.80 4.06 -3.04
C LEU A 30 -4.12 2.70 -3.36
N THR A 31 -4.90 1.68 -3.72
CA THR A 31 -4.36 0.34 -4.00
C THR A 31 -3.33 0.33 -5.15
N PRO A 32 -3.61 0.88 -6.35
CA PRO A 32 -2.62 0.91 -7.43
C PRO A 32 -1.38 1.75 -7.08
N ALA A 33 -1.55 2.86 -6.36
CA ALA A 33 -0.43 3.69 -5.91
C ALA A 33 0.50 2.92 -4.95
N LEU A 34 -0.08 2.19 -3.99
CA LEU A 34 0.67 1.30 -3.09
C LEU A 34 1.40 0.20 -3.86
N GLN A 35 0.74 -0.46 -4.82
CA GLN A 35 1.33 -1.52 -5.62
C GLN A 35 2.54 -1.03 -6.42
N LEU A 36 2.43 0.13 -7.08
CA LEU A 36 3.51 0.70 -7.90
C LEU A 36 4.72 1.14 -7.05
N LEU A 37 4.49 1.78 -5.90
CA LEU A 37 5.58 2.14 -4.98
C LEU A 37 6.28 0.90 -4.43
N ASN A 38 5.52 -0.13 -4.09
CA ASN A 38 6.06 -1.38 -3.57
C ASN A 38 6.84 -2.15 -4.65
N GLN A 39 6.36 -2.10 -5.89
CA GLN A 39 7.06 -2.66 -7.05
C GLN A 39 8.41 -1.96 -7.24
N ALA A 40 8.44 -0.62 -7.20
CA ALA A 40 9.68 0.14 -7.31
C ALA A 40 10.72 -0.28 -6.26
N LEU A 41 10.29 -0.43 -5.00
CA LEU A 41 11.15 -0.86 -3.91
C LEU A 41 11.63 -2.32 -4.09
N SER A 42 10.74 -3.22 -4.51
CA SER A 42 11.06 -4.62 -4.75
C SER A 42 12.06 -4.80 -5.88
N ASN A 43 11.94 -4.03 -6.96
CA ASN A 43 12.90 -4.04 -8.06
C ASN A 43 14.27 -3.58 -7.62
N TYR A 44 14.33 -2.49 -6.86
CA TYR A 44 15.57 -1.97 -6.32
C TYR A 44 16.24 -3.00 -5.41
N ALA A 45 15.49 -3.61 -4.49
CA ALA A 45 16.01 -4.65 -3.60
C ALA A 45 16.45 -5.92 -4.36
N SER A 46 15.74 -6.32 -5.42
CA SER A 46 16.13 -7.43 -6.29
C SER A 46 17.43 -7.12 -7.05
N GLY A 47 17.56 -5.91 -7.61
CA GLY A 47 18.77 -5.48 -8.29
C GLY A 47 19.98 -5.48 -7.37
N LEU A 48 19.84 -5.00 -6.13
CA LEU A 48 20.90 -5.09 -5.12
C LEU A 48 21.30 -6.54 -4.82
N LYS A 49 20.33 -7.46 -4.72
CA LYS A 49 20.62 -8.88 -4.54
C LYS A 49 21.45 -9.45 -5.68
N SER A 50 21.06 -9.19 -6.92
CA SER A 50 21.83 -9.63 -8.10
C SER A 50 23.26 -9.10 -8.06
N LEU A 51 23.44 -7.81 -7.77
CA LEU A 51 24.77 -7.19 -7.63
C LEU A 51 25.60 -7.84 -6.53
N SER A 52 24.99 -8.19 -5.40
CA SER A 52 25.67 -8.85 -4.28
C SER A 52 26.11 -10.27 -4.57
N GLN A 53 25.55 -10.91 -5.60
CA GLN A 53 25.86 -12.27 -6.02
C GLN A 53 26.69 -12.31 -7.32
N ASP A 54 27.25 -11.16 -7.74
CA ASP A 54 27.93 -10.97 -9.03
C ASP A 54 27.10 -11.44 -10.24
N GLN A 55 25.78 -11.35 -10.12
CA GLN A 55 24.83 -11.65 -11.18
C GLN A 55 24.45 -10.38 -11.94
N PHE A 56 24.07 -10.54 -13.21
CA PHE A 56 23.55 -9.43 -14.00
C PHE A 56 22.22 -8.94 -13.42
N VAL A 57 22.11 -7.63 -13.28
CA VAL A 57 20.85 -6.96 -12.96
C VAL A 57 19.98 -6.95 -14.19
N THR A 58 18.79 -7.56 -14.10
CA THR A 58 17.78 -7.46 -15.15
C THR A 58 16.93 -6.22 -14.91
N TYR A 59 17.00 -5.25 -15.83
CA TYR A 59 16.11 -4.09 -15.84
C TYR A 59 14.87 -4.37 -16.68
N ASN A 60 13.68 -3.98 -16.19
CA ASN A 60 12.45 -4.02 -16.96
C ASN A 60 12.08 -2.60 -17.42
N PRO A 61 12.01 -2.32 -18.72
CA PRO A 61 11.63 -1.02 -19.27
C PRO A 61 10.25 -0.52 -18.82
N ALA A 62 9.37 -1.41 -18.35
CA ALA A 62 8.10 -1.01 -17.74
C ALA A 62 8.27 -0.09 -16.50
N PHE A 63 9.48 0.00 -15.93
CA PHE A 63 9.77 0.90 -14.81
C PHE A 63 10.12 2.32 -15.22
N ASP A 64 10.39 2.59 -16.51
CA ASP A 64 10.64 3.95 -17.01
C ASP A 64 9.41 4.85 -16.86
N SER A 65 8.21 4.28 -17.01
CA SER A 65 6.94 5.00 -16.88
C SER A 65 6.44 5.10 -15.44
N LEU A 66 7.07 4.38 -14.50
CA LEU A 66 6.57 4.27 -13.13
C LEU A 66 6.52 5.63 -12.40
N PRO A 67 7.53 6.52 -12.50
CA PRO A 67 7.42 7.87 -11.94
C PRO A 67 6.24 8.67 -12.52
N GLN A 68 6.00 8.58 -13.83
CA GLN A 68 4.88 9.24 -14.50
C GLN A 68 3.53 8.70 -13.99
N SER A 69 3.40 7.37 -13.85
CA SER A 69 2.22 6.73 -13.30
C SER A 69 1.95 7.18 -11.86
N LEU A 70 2.98 7.25 -11.02
CA LEU A 70 2.86 7.70 -9.63
C LEU A 70 2.44 9.18 -9.53
N ALA A 71 2.97 10.05 -10.40
CA ALA A 71 2.61 11.47 -10.44
C ALA A 71 1.14 11.71 -10.87
N GLY A 72 0.54 10.74 -11.58
CA GLY A 72 -0.84 10.77 -12.04
C GLY A 72 -1.89 10.59 -10.94
N PHE A 73 -1.52 10.04 -9.77
CA PHE A 73 -2.48 9.85 -8.68
C PHE A 73 -2.75 11.17 -7.94
N LYS A 74 -4.04 11.54 -7.86
CA LYS A 74 -4.50 12.77 -7.20
C LYS A 74 -5.50 12.48 -6.08
N ASN A 75 -5.39 13.26 -5.01
CA ASN A 75 -6.39 13.40 -3.97
C ASN A 75 -7.67 14.03 -4.54
N PRO A 76 -8.81 13.94 -3.82
CA PRO A 76 -10.07 14.55 -4.25
C PRO A 76 -10.01 16.08 -4.40
N ASP A 77 -9.12 16.75 -3.67
CA ASP A 77 -8.87 18.20 -3.77
C ASP A 77 -7.96 18.59 -4.96
N GLY A 78 -7.54 17.61 -5.78
CA GLY A 78 -6.64 17.81 -6.91
C GLY A 78 -5.15 17.85 -6.55
N SER A 79 -4.80 17.83 -5.26
CA SER A 79 -3.41 17.73 -4.83
C SER A 79 -2.82 16.36 -5.19
N SER A 80 -1.50 16.27 -5.37
CA SER A 80 -0.85 14.99 -5.68
C SER A 80 -0.95 14.05 -4.48
N LEU A 81 -1.38 12.81 -4.73
CA LEU A 81 -1.43 11.75 -3.73
C LEU A 81 -0.01 11.36 -3.28
N ILE A 82 0.94 11.40 -4.23
CA ILE A 82 2.36 11.15 -4.03
C ILE A 82 3.10 12.44 -4.33
N SER A 83 3.95 12.89 -3.41
CA SER A 83 4.67 14.16 -3.59
C SER A 83 5.69 14.06 -4.72
N THR A 84 6.05 15.20 -5.31
CA THR A 84 7.10 15.27 -6.33
C THR A 84 8.43 14.67 -5.82
N SER A 85 8.77 14.91 -4.55
CA SER A 85 9.99 14.36 -3.94
C SER A 85 9.95 12.83 -3.79
N GLN A 86 8.78 12.24 -3.54
CA GLN A 86 8.60 10.79 -3.50
C GLN A 86 8.66 10.18 -4.90
N VAL A 87 8.07 10.83 -5.91
CA VAL A 87 8.19 10.42 -7.31
C VAL A 87 9.65 10.46 -7.78
N GLN A 88 10.38 11.52 -7.43
CA GLN A 88 11.82 11.66 -7.73
C GLN A 88 12.65 10.58 -7.03
N ALA A 89 12.34 10.23 -5.77
CA ALA A 89 13.01 9.14 -5.07
C ALA A 89 12.87 7.80 -5.83
N VAL A 90 11.68 7.53 -6.36
CA VAL A 90 11.45 6.33 -7.18
C VAL A 90 12.27 6.38 -8.47
N ASP A 91 12.24 7.50 -9.19
CA ASP A 91 13.03 7.71 -10.42
C ASP A 91 14.53 7.50 -10.16
N SER A 92 15.06 8.08 -9.08
CA SER A 92 16.45 7.91 -8.66
C SER A 92 16.79 6.43 -8.41
N LEU A 93 15.95 5.69 -7.70
CA LEU A 93 16.17 4.26 -7.46
C LEU A 93 16.14 3.44 -8.76
N GLN A 94 15.21 3.72 -9.67
CA GLN A 94 15.16 3.00 -10.97
C GLN A 94 16.39 3.31 -11.83
N LYS A 95 16.84 4.57 -11.88
CA LYS A 95 18.04 4.98 -12.62
C LYS A 95 19.31 4.31 -12.08
N LEU A 96 19.41 4.09 -10.77
CA LEU A 96 20.53 3.36 -10.18
C LEU A 96 20.57 1.91 -10.68
N ILE A 97 19.42 1.21 -10.67
CA ILE A 97 19.33 -0.17 -11.16
C ILE A 97 19.57 -0.26 -12.66
N TYR A 98 19.00 0.66 -13.44
CA TYR A 98 19.23 0.75 -14.88
C TYR A 98 20.73 0.94 -15.20
N SER A 99 21.38 1.88 -14.51
CA SER A 99 22.81 2.12 -14.66
C SER A 99 23.64 0.88 -14.29
N ALA A 100 23.24 0.18 -13.22
CA ALA A 100 23.89 -1.04 -12.78
C ALA A 100 23.73 -2.19 -13.79
N ALA A 101 22.56 -2.31 -14.42
CA ALA A 101 22.28 -3.29 -15.46
C ALA A 101 23.13 -3.05 -16.72
N ILE A 102 23.19 -1.80 -17.22
CA ILE A 102 23.94 -1.48 -18.44
C ILE A 102 25.44 -1.60 -18.23
N ARG A 103 25.95 -1.07 -17.13
CA ARG A 103 27.39 -1.02 -16.87
C ARG A 103 27.94 -2.33 -16.30
N SER A 104 27.12 -3.38 -16.24
CA SER A 104 27.48 -4.69 -15.68
C SER A 104 28.13 -4.55 -14.30
N TYR A 105 27.53 -3.72 -13.43
CA TYR A 105 28.03 -3.51 -12.07
C TYR A 105 28.08 -4.85 -11.33
N ARG A 106 29.10 -5.00 -10.48
CA ARG A 106 29.36 -6.18 -9.64
C ARG A 106 29.45 -5.76 -8.18
N GLN A 107 29.79 -6.68 -7.27
CA GLN A 107 29.94 -6.38 -5.83
C GLN A 107 30.75 -5.11 -5.54
N ASN A 108 31.82 -4.84 -6.29
CA ASN A 108 32.68 -3.66 -6.12
C ASN A 108 32.00 -2.30 -6.38
N LYS A 109 30.78 -2.29 -6.92
CA LYS A 109 29.97 -1.08 -7.13
C LYS A 109 28.78 -0.97 -6.18
N LEU A 110 28.62 -1.91 -5.25
CA LEU A 110 27.57 -1.84 -4.21
C LEU A 110 27.61 -0.52 -3.44
N ALA A 111 28.80 0.00 -3.11
CA ALA A 111 28.92 1.28 -2.40
C ALA A 111 28.34 2.46 -3.17
N SER A 112 28.32 2.39 -4.51
CA SER A 112 27.75 3.44 -5.36
C SER A 112 26.23 3.38 -5.48
N VAL A 113 25.62 2.24 -5.16
CA VAL A 113 24.16 2.05 -5.17
C VAL A 113 23.54 1.97 -3.77
N LEU A 114 24.36 1.73 -2.74
CA LEU A 114 24.05 1.76 -1.30
C LEU A 114 24.78 2.93 -0.63
N ASN A 115 24.34 4.14 -0.97
CA ASN A 115 24.87 5.41 -0.47
C ASN A 115 23.78 6.23 0.23
N ASP A 116 24.14 7.41 0.74
CA ASP A 116 23.21 8.25 1.49
C ASP A 116 22.04 8.78 0.65
N GLU A 117 22.27 9.07 -0.64
CA GLU A 117 21.20 9.49 -1.55
C GLU A 117 20.17 8.37 -1.78
N SER A 118 20.64 7.14 -1.98
CA SER A 118 19.79 5.96 -2.10
C SER A 118 19.08 5.67 -0.78
N SER A 119 19.73 5.89 0.36
CA SER A 119 19.10 5.76 1.67
C SER A 119 17.95 6.74 1.85
N GLU A 120 18.14 8.00 1.46
CA GLU A 120 17.09 9.01 1.54
C GLU A 120 15.93 8.66 0.59
N SER A 121 16.25 8.16 -0.60
CA SER A 121 15.26 7.73 -1.58
C SER A 121 14.42 6.55 -1.08
N VAL A 122 15.06 5.51 -0.51
CA VAL A 122 14.35 4.38 0.12
C VAL A 122 13.48 4.87 1.28
N ALA A 123 13.99 5.77 2.14
CA ALA A 123 13.22 6.33 3.24
C ALA A 123 11.98 7.08 2.76
N LYS A 124 12.08 7.89 1.69
CA LYS A 124 10.94 8.58 1.07
C LYS A 124 9.90 7.61 0.53
N VAL A 125 10.33 6.54 -0.14
CA VAL A 125 9.42 5.51 -0.68
C VAL A 125 8.73 4.74 0.44
N VAL A 126 9.46 4.28 1.45
CA VAL A 126 8.89 3.59 2.63
C VAL A 126 7.93 4.52 3.37
N GLY A 127 8.28 5.79 3.56
CA GLY A 127 7.40 6.79 4.15
C GLY A 127 6.10 6.98 3.35
N ALA A 128 6.19 7.07 2.02
CA ALA A 128 5.02 7.15 1.15
C ALA A 128 4.11 5.91 1.30
N LEU A 129 4.69 4.72 1.31
CA LEU A 129 3.96 3.46 1.51
C LEU A 129 3.23 3.43 2.86
N LYS A 130 3.89 3.86 3.94
CA LYS A 130 3.26 3.94 5.27
C LYS A 130 2.10 4.93 5.31
N THR A 131 2.27 6.11 4.71
CA THR A 131 1.20 7.12 4.63
C THR A 131 0.00 6.60 3.85
N LEU A 132 0.23 5.99 2.68
CA LEU A 132 -0.86 5.44 1.86
C LEU A 132 -1.54 4.25 2.54
N ALA A 133 -0.80 3.38 3.20
CA ALA A 133 -1.35 2.28 3.99
C ALA A 133 -2.20 2.80 5.15
N SER A 134 -1.72 3.82 5.88
CA SER A 134 -2.51 4.46 6.94
C SER A 134 -3.79 5.07 6.39
N ASN A 135 -3.72 5.79 5.26
CA ASN A 135 -4.91 6.36 4.62
C ASN A 135 -5.90 5.29 4.21
N TYR A 136 -5.43 4.17 3.64
CA TYR A 136 -6.26 3.03 3.29
C TYR A 136 -6.95 2.44 4.52
N GLY A 137 -6.21 2.23 5.61
CA GLY A 137 -6.75 1.74 6.89
C GLY A 137 -7.85 2.65 7.46
N THR A 138 -7.64 3.97 7.43
CA THR A 138 -8.67 4.93 7.83
C THR A 138 -9.94 4.81 6.97
N GLN A 139 -9.81 4.57 5.66
CA GLN A 139 -10.98 4.37 4.79
C GLN A 139 -11.68 3.03 5.06
N LEU A 140 -10.93 1.95 5.36
CA LEU A 140 -11.52 0.67 5.77
C LEU A 140 -12.33 0.82 7.06
N GLN A 141 -11.76 1.46 8.08
CA GLN A 141 -12.45 1.71 9.36
C GLN A 141 -13.69 2.58 9.17
N SER A 142 -13.60 3.62 8.33
CA SER A 142 -14.74 4.45 7.97
C SER A 142 -15.86 3.64 7.31
N ASN A 143 -15.52 2.74 6.37
CA ASN A 143 -16.49 1.84 5.75
C ASN A 143 -17.14 0.86 6.75
N GLN A 144 -16.37 0.31 7.69
CA GLN A 144 -16.90 -0.53 8.76
C GLN A 144 -17.90 0.23 9.64
N GLN A 145 -17.58 1.47 10.02
CA GLN A 145 -18.49 2.31 10.81
C GLN A 145 -19.78 2.65 10.05
N LEU A 146 -19.68 2.95 8.75
CA LEU A 146 -20.84 3.20 7.90
C LEU A 146 -21.72 1.95 7.75
N ALA A 147 -21.12 0.77 7.67
CA ALA A 147 -21.85 -0.50 7.65
C ALA A 147 -22.62 -0.75 8.94
N LEU A 148 -22.02 -0.47 10.11
CA LEU A 148 -22.71 -0.55 11.41
C LEU A 148 -23.90 0.42 11.48
N GLN A 149 -23.72 1.66 11.02
CA GLN A 149 -24.81 2.65 10.98
C GLN A 149 -25.97 2.20 10.08
N ALA A 150 -25.67 1.59 8.93
CA ALA A 150 -26.69 1.05 8.03
C ALA A 150 -27.46 -0.12 8.68
N LYS A 151 -26.75 -1.02 9.39
CA LYS A 151 -27.35 -2.12 10.14
C LYS A 151 -28.27 -1.62 11.26
N ASP A 152 -27.82 -0.65 12.06
CA ASP A 152 -28.62 -0.10 13.17
C ASP A 152 -29.90 0.55 12.64
N LEU A 153 -29.81 1.28 11.53
CA LEU A 153 -30.97 1.89 10.90
C LEU A 153 -31.96 0.84 10.39
N PHE A 154 -31.46 -0.26 9.82
CA PHE A 154 -32.29 -1.36 9.36
C PHE A 154 -33.08 -2.01 10.51
N LEU A 155 -32.44 -2.24 11.67
CA LEU A 155 -33.09 -2.75 12.88
C LEU A 155 -34.17 -1.77 13.38
N VAL A 156 -33.91 -0.47 13.35
CA VAL A 156 -34.90 0.56 13.71
C VAL A 156 -36.11 0.49 12.77
N LEU A 157 -35.91 0.40 11.46
CA LEU A 157 -37.00 0.30 10.48
C LEU A 157 -37.86 -0.95 10.73
N GLN A 158 -37.23 -2.10 11.00
CA GLN A 158 -37.93 -3.34 11.33
C GLN A 158 -38.77 -3.19 12.61
N SER A 159 -38.22 -2.58 13.67
CA SER A 159 -38.95 -2.31 14.91
C SER A 159 -40.12 -1.33 14.74
N ALA A 160 -40.05 -0.44 13.75
CA ALA A 160 -41.10 0.51 13.39
C ALA A 160 -42.21 -0.10 12.51
N GLY A 161 -42.18 -1.42 12.26
CA GLY A 161 -43.20 -2.13 11.49
C GLY A 161 -42.97 -2.11 9.98
N TYR A 162 -41.79 -1.69 9.51
CA TYR A 162 -41.40 -1.86 8.11
C TYR A 162 -40.99 -3.30 7.88
N TYR A 163 -41.88 -4.07 7.27
CA TYR A 163 -41.58 -5.42 6.80
C TYR A 163 -40.86 -5.33 5.46
N PHE A 164 -39.60 -5.76 5.45
CA PHE A 164 -38.88 -6.02 4.22
C PHE A 164 -39.17 -7.45 3.77
N GLU A 165 -39.07 -7.70 2.47
CA GLU A 165 -39.19 -9.05 1.92
C GLU A 165 -38.16 -9.99 2.61
N PRO A 166 -38.56 -11.11 3.25
CA PRO A 166 -37.66 -11.94 4.05
C PRO A 166 -36.42 -12.42 3.29
N VAL A 167 -36.56 -12.74 2.00
CA VAL A 167 -35.44 -13.16 1.13
C VAL A 167 -34.44 -12.01 0.94
N ALA A 168 -34.94 -10.79 0.72
CA ALA A 168 -34.08 -9.61 0.61
C ALA A 168 -33.37 -9.30 1.93
N GLN A 169 -34.02 -9.50 3.09
CA GLN A 169 -33.38 -9.32 4.40
C GLN A 169 -32.22 -10.30 4.60
N GLU A 170 -32.44 -11.58 4.32
CA GLU A 170 -31.42 -12.62 4.47
C GLU A 170 -30.24 -12.39 3.51
N SER A 171 -30.53 -11.99 2.27
CA SER A 171 -29.51 -11.62 1.28
C SER A 171 -28.65 -10.46 1.78
N ILE A 172 -29.28 -9.37 2.23
CA ILE A 172 -28.56 -8.19 2.75
C ILE A 172 -27.76 -8.54 4.01
N SER A 173 -28.32 -9.33 4.92
CA SER A 173 -27.63 -9.79 6.14
C SER A 173 -26.37 -10.57 5.79
N THR A 174 -26.48 -11.52 4.86
CA THR A 174 -25.35 -12.33 4.37
C THR A 174 -24.29 -11.47 3.70
N GLU A 175 -24.70 -10.53 2.83
CA GLU A 175 -23.79 -9.60 2.16
C GLU A 175 -23.06 -8.69 3.16
N MET A 176 -23.76 -8.14 4.17
CA MET A 176 -23.14 -7.33 5.21
C MET A 176 -22.15 -8.14 6.05
N ALA A 177 -22.48 -9.37 6.42
CA ALA A 177 -21.58 -10.25 7.15
C ALA A 177 -20.31 -10.57 6.34
N ALA A 178 -20.47 -10.88 5.05
CA ALA A 178 -19.35 -11.11 4.14
C ALA A 178 -18.49 -9.85 3.95
N MET A 179 -19.10 -8.67 3.83
CA MET A 179 -18.39 -7.39 3.76
C MET A 179 -17.60 -7.09 5.03
N SER A 180 -18.19 -7.30 6.22
CA SER A 180 -17.50 -7.10 7.50
C SER A 180 -16.28 -8.00 7.62
N ALA A 181 -16.46 -9.31 7.37
CA ALA A 181 -15.38 -10.29 7.43
C ALA A 181 -14.26 -9.96 6.43
N LYS A 182 -14.62 -9.52 5.22
CA LYS A 182 -13.64 -9.07 4.22
C LYS A 182 -12.86 -7.83 4.70
N SER A 183 -13.54 -6.80 5.21
CA SER A 183 -12.89 -5.59 5.70
C SER A 183 -11.98 -5.86 6.90
N GLU A 184 -12.38 -6.74 7.82
CA GLU A 184 -11.54 -7.18 8.95
C GLU A 184 -10.28 -7.92 8.47
N ALA A 185 -10.42 -8.84 7.53
CA ALA A 185 -9.29 -9.56 6.93
C ALA A 185 -8.32 -8.59 6.23
N GLN A 186 -8.84 -7.62 5.46
CA GLN A 186 -8.04 -6.58 4.81
C GLN A 186 -7.32 -5.70 5.84
N GLN A 187 -8.00 -5.29 6.92
CA GLN A 187 -7.39 -4.50 7.99
C GLN A 187 -6.26 -5.26 8.69
N HIS A 188 -6.45 -6.55 8.97
CA HIS A 188 -5.43 -7.39 9.57
C HIS A 188 -4.20 -7.54 8.64
N ALA A 189 -4.43 -7.83 7.36
CA ALA A 189 -3.36 -7.92 6.36
C ALA A 189 -2.60 -6.59 6.19
N LEU A 190 -3.31 -5.46 6.23
CA LEU A 190 -2.71 -4.13 6.19
C LEU A 190 -1.84 -3.85 7.43
N ASN A 191 -2.26 -4.26 8.62
CA ASN A 191 -1.46 -4.13 9.83
C ASN A 191 -0.17 -4.95 9.76
N GLN A 192 -0.24 -6.16 9.20
CA GLN A 192 0.94 -6.99 8.93
C GLN A 192 1.87 -6.31 7.93
N TYR A 193 1.31 -5.75 6.85
CA TYR A 193 2.05 -4.99 5.85
C TYR A 193 2.81 -3.79 6.46
N VAL A 194 2.14 -2.98 7.30
CA VAL A 194 2.78 -1.84 7.99
C VAL A 194 3.90 -2.31 8.92
N THR A 195 3.71 -3.42 9.64
CA THR A 195 4.74 -4.01 10.50
C THR A 195 5.97 -4.45 9.71
N LEU A 196 5.78 -4.93 8.47
CA LEU A 196 6.89 -5.31 7.59
C LEU A 196 7.60 -4.08 7.00
N LEU A 197 6.86 -3.00 6.71
CA LEU A 197 7.45 -1.72 6.31
C LEU A 197 8.41 -1.16 7.37
N ASP A 198 8.12 -1.36 8.65
CA ASP A 198 9.00 -0.93 9.74
C ASP A 198 10.35 -1.65 9.77
N LYS A 199 10.42 -2.85 9.18
CA LYS A 199 11.66 -3.64 9.11
C LYS A 199 12.54 -3.29 7.91
N LEU A 200 11.97 -2.63 6.90
CA LEU A 200 12.68 -2.33 5.65
C LEU A 200 13.84 -1.36 5.80
N MET A 201 13.63 -0.24 6.50
CA MET A 201 14.70 0.75 6.70
C MET A 201 15.85 0.22 7.57
N PRO A 202 15.61 -0.48 8.69
CA PRO A 202 16.67 -1.17 9.43
C PRO A 202 17.47 -2.15 8.58
N ALA A 203 16.80 -3.01 7.79
CA ALA A 203 17.48 -3.97 6.91
C ALA A 203 18.30 -3.26 5.81
N PHE A 204 17.76 -2.19 5.21
CA PHE A 204 18.49 -1.37 4.26
C PHE A 204 19.74 -0.74 4.91
N LYS A 205 19.61 -0.19 6.12
CA LYS A 205 20.73 0.42 6.85
C LYS A 205 21.81 -0.59 7.19
N ALA A 206 21.44 -1.80 7.59
CA ALA A 206 22.40 -2.89 7.82
C ALA A 206 23.17 -3.24 6.53
N ALA A 207 22.46 -3.36 5.41
CA ALA A 207 23.09 -3.57 4.10
C ALA A 207 24.02 -2.41 3.71
N GLN A 208 23.58 -1.16 3.88
CA GLN A 208 24.39 0.03 3.63
C GLN A 208 25.69 0.03 4.46
N SER A 209 25.57 -0.18 5.77
CA SER A 209 26.73 -0.19 6.67
C SER A 209 27.70 -1.33 6.36
N SER A 210 27.20 -2.51 5.96
CA SER A 210 28.07 -3.65 5.61
C SER A 210 28.98 -3.34 4.42
N VAL A 211 28.52 -2.51 3.49
CA VAL A 211 29.27 -2.11 2.29
C VAL A 211 30.24 -0.97 2.59
N GLN A 212 29.83 -0.01 3.42
CA GLN A 212 30.66 1.16 3.79
C GLN A 212 31.73 0.84 4.83
N SER A 213 31.51 -0.19 5.65
CA SER A 213 32.44 -0.64 6.69
C SER A 213 32.42 -2.17 6.75
N PRO A 214 33.16 -2.85 5.85
CA PRO A 214 33.20 -4.30 5.78
C PRO A 214 33.69 -4.86 7.12
N SER A 215 32.77 -5.41 7.90
CA SER A 215 33.07 -6.21 9.09
C SER A 215 33.10 -7.69 8.69
N ALA A 216 33.30 -8.60 9.64
CA ALA A 216 33.25 -10.05 9.38
C ALA A 216 31.86 -10.56 8.89
N LYS A 217 30.84 -9.69 8.83
CA LYS A 217 29.52 -10.01 8.28
C LYS A 217 29.52 -9.91 6.75
N ASP A 218 29.07 -10.97 6.10
CA ASP A 218 28.95 -11.03 4.65
C ASP A 218 27.93 -10.01 4.13
N VAL A 219 28.39 -9.05 3.34
CA VAL A 219 27.58 -8.06 2.59
C VAL A 219 26.42 -8.72 1.85
N ALA A 220 26.65 -9.90 1.28
CA ALA A 220 25.63 -10.67 0.58
C ALA A 220 24.49 -11.14 1.48
N VAL A 221 24.74 -11.40 2.77
CA VAL A 221 23.72 -11.79 3.75
C VAL A 221 22.82 -10.60 4.08
N GLU A 222 23.40 -9.45 4.44
CA GLU A 222 22.62 -8.26 4.81
C GLU A 222 21.80 -7.72 3.62
N ILE A 223 22.35 -7.77 2.39
CA ILE A 223 21.60 -7.44 1.18
C ILE A 223 20.46 -8.45 0.94
N LYS A 224 20.73 -9.76 1.11
CA LYS A 224 19.69 -10.79 0.98
C LYS A 224 18.56 -10.59 1.98
N ASP A 225 18.87 -10.18 3.21
CA ASP A 225 17.88 -9.90 4.25
C ASP A 225 17.03 -8.66 3.91
N PHE A 226 17.64 -7.60 3.38
CA PHE A 226 16.91 -6.47 2.82
C PHE A 226 15.97 -6.88 1.67
N SER A 227 16.47 -7.64 0.70
CA SER A 227 15.66 -8.14 -0.42
C SER A 227 14.54 -9.05 0.03
N LYS A 228 14.77 -9.89 1.05
CA LYS A 228 13.73 -10.70 1.68
C LYS A 228 12.69 -9.83 2.36
N SER A 229 13.10 -8.80 3.11
CA SER A 229 12.15 -7.87 3.75
C SER A 229 11.28 -7.16 2.70
N ALA A 230 11.84 -6.75 1.57
CA ALA A 230 11.09 -6.14 0.46
C ALA A 230 10.11 -7.12 -0.17
N TYR A 231 10.54 -8.36 -0.40
CA TYR A 231 9.67 -9.43 -0.92
C TYR A 231 8.53 -9.76 0.04
N ASP A 232 8.82 -9.97 1.33
CA ASP A 232 7.81 -10.28 2.34
C ASP A 232 6.79 -9.14 2.45
N THR A 233 7.24 -7.88 2.32
CA THR A 233 6.38 -6.69 2.26
C THR A 233 5.48 -6.69 1.01
N ALA A 234 6.01 -7.08 -0.14
CA ALA A 234 5.24 -7.21 -1.38
C ALA A 234 4.16 -8.29 -1.30
N GLU A 235 4.49 -9.46 -0.76
CA GLU A 235 3.51 -10.53 -0.57
C GLU A 235 2.43 -10.15 0.44
N ALA A 236 2.78 -9.44 1.51
CA ALA A 236 1.80 -8.93 2.46
C ALA A 236 0.84 -7.93 1.81
N LEU A 237 1.35 -7.05 0.95
CA LEU A 237 0.51 -6.12 0.19
C LEU A 237 -0.49 -6.85 -0.73
N ARG A 238 -0.03 -7.88 -1.43
CA ARG A 238 -0.87 -8.73 -2.30
C ARG A 238 -1.93 -9.52 -1.53
N LYS A 239 -1.71 -9.79 -0.23
CA LYS A 239 -2.72 -10.40 0.64
C LYS A 239 -3.72 -9.39 1.19
N ALA A 240 -3.33 -8.11 1.28
CA ALA A 240 -4.18 -7.04 1.77
C ALA A 240 -5.20 -6.56 0.70
N PHE A 241 -4.96 -6.82 -0.58
CA PHE A 241 -5.78 -6.39 -1.71
C PHE A 241 -6.14 -7.55 -2.63
#